data_AF-A0A0B8T1Q5-F1
#
_entry.id   AF-A0A0B8T1Q5-F1
#
_cell.length_a   1.000
_cell.length_b   1.000
_cell.length_c   1.000
_cell.angle_alpha   90.00
_cell.angle_beta   90.00
_cell.angle_gamma   90.00
#
_symmetry.space_group_name_H-M   'P 1'
#
loop_
_entity.id
_entity.type
_entity.pdbx_description
1 polymer ?
#
loop_
_entity_poly.entity_id
_entity_poly.type
_entity_poly.pdbx_seq_one_letter_code
_entity_poly.pdbx_strand_id
1 'polypeptide(L)'
;MAVLIKPKFNVSEVKKEIADYKLKMLEKVVSILVSLADTIAEDLRTNADYVNHSYNLRSSSGTIVFRDGLIIHENFKLMGDGSEGLAKGKKVAEENVPPSGIGMMLIAGEDYASYVEAKDNKWVITGSSMMLARLLQGMV
;
A
#
# COMPACT_ATOMS: atom_id res chain seq x y z
N MET A 1 -19.45 -57.80 -3.06
CA MET A 1 -18.00 -57.54 -3.06
C MET A 1 -17.77 -56.08 -2.72
N ALA A 2 -17.09 -55.78 -1.61
CA ALA A 2 -16.70 -54.41 -1.28
C ALA A 2 -15.39 -54.07 -2.00
N VAL A 3 -15.41 -53.05 -2.86
CA VAL A 3 -14.18 -52.54 -3.50
C VAL A 3 -13.43 -51.69 -2.48
N LEU A 4 -12.26 -52.17 -2.03
CA LEU A 4 -11.35 -51.42 -1.16
C LEU A 4 -10.54 -50.44 -2.01
N ILE A 5 -10.99 -49.19 -2.07
CA ILE A 5 -10.22 -48.10 -2.70
C ILE A 5 -9.13 -47.66 -1.71
N LYS A 6 -7.86 -47.95 -2.04
CA LYS A 6 -6.70 -47.44 -1.28
C LYS A 6 -6.28 -46.08 -1.86
N PRO A 7 -6.30 -44.99 -1.08
CA PRO A 7 -5.77 -43.72 -1.54
C PRO A 7 -4.26 -43.85 -1.79
N LYS A 8 -3.81 -43.31 -2.93
CA LYS A 8 -2.39 -43.25 -3.30
C LYS A 8 -1.66 -42.03 -2.72
N PHE A 9 -2.37 -41.17 -2.00
CA PHE A 9 -1.84 -39.94 -1.41
C PHE A 9 -1.77 -40.05 0.11
N ASN A 10 -0.81 -39.35 0.71
CA ASN A 10 -0.74 -39.17 2.15
C ASN A 10 -1.48 -37.88 2.54
N VAL A 11 -2.45 -37.98 3.46
CA VAL A 11 -3.23 -36.81 3.93
C VAL A 11 -2.32 -35.69 4.48
N SER A 12 -1.18 -36.04 5.07
CA SER A 12 -0.19 -35.07 5.53
C SER A 12 0.44 -34.29 4.38
N GLU A 13 0.72 -34.94 3.26
CA GLU A 13 1.27 -34.29 2.07
C GLU A 13 0.25 -33.35 1.43
N VAL A 14 -1.03 -33.76 1.36
CA VAL A 14 -2.12 -32.90 0.87
C VAL A 14 -2.27 -31.64 1.73
N LYS A 15 -2.22 -31.78 3.06
CA LYS A 15 -2.28 -30.63 3.97
C LYS A 15 -1.10 -29.67 3.77
N LYS A 16 0.10 -30.21 3.56
CA LYS A 16 1.29 -29.42 3.28
C LYS A 16 1.15 -28.66 1.96
N GLU A 17 0.73 -29.32 0.89
CA GLU A 17 0.55 -28.68 -0.42
C GLU A 17 -0.46 -27.52 -0.35
N ILE A 18 -1.57 -27.69 0.37
CA ILE A 18 -2.57 -26.62 0.58
C ILE A 18 -1.95 -25.46 1.35
N ALA A 19 -1.13 -25.71 2.37
CA ALA A 19 -0.46 -24.68 3.13
C ALA A 19 0.56 -23.91 2.27
N ASP A 20 1.38 -24.63 1.49
CA ASP A 20 2.38 -24.04 0.59
C ASP A 20 1.70 -23.20 -0.51
N TYR A 21 0.58 -23.68 -1.05
CA TYR A 21 -0.22 -22.91 -2.01
C TYR A 21 -0.76 -21.61 -1.40
N LYS A 22 -1.28 -21.66 -0.16
CA LYS A 22 -1.73 -20.45 0.54
C LYS A 22 -0.60 -19.44 0.70
N LEU A 23 0.60 -19.89 1.08
CA LEU A 23 1.77 -19.01 1.21
C LEU A 23 2.13 -18.34 -0.12
N LYS A 24 2.21 -19.11 -1.21
CA LYS A 24 2.47 -18.58 -2.55
C LYS A 24 1.42 -17.55 -3.00
N MET A 25 0.15 -17.78 -2.66
CA MET A 25 -0.92 -16.83 -2.96
C MET A 25 -0.77 -15.53 -2.16
N LEU A 26 -0.43 -15.62 -0.87
CA LEU A 26 -0.19 -14.43 -0.04
C LEU A 26 1.01 -13.62 -0.54
N GLU A 27 2.11 -14.28 -0.95
CA GLU A 27 3.27 -13.61 -1.53
C GLU A 27 2.92 -12.88 -2.84
N LYS A 28 2.09 -13.48 -3.70
CA LYS A 28 1.59 -12.82 -4.91
C LYS A 28 0.74 -11.60 -4.59
N VAL A 29 -0.16 -11.68 -3.61
CA VAL A 29 -0.97 -10.53 -3.16
C VAL A 29 -0.07 -9.40 -2.68
N VAL A 30 0.92 -9.70 -1.84
CA VAL A 30 1.90 -8.70 -1.37
C VAL A 30 2.64 -8.07 -2.55
N SER A 31 3.12 -8.87 -3.50
CA SER A 31 3.83 -8.37 -4.68
C SER A 31 2.96 -7.42 -5.53
N ILE A 32 1.67 -7.72 -5.69
CA ILE A 32 0.71 -6.84 -6.37
C ILE A 32 0.55 -5.52 -5.61
N LEU A 33 0.37 -5.58 -4.29
CA LEU A 33 0.21 -4.37 -3.47
C LEU A 33 1.47 -3.49 -3.51
N VAL A 34 2.67 -4.07 -3.48
CA VAL A 34 3.93 -3.34 -3.61
C VAL A 34 4.01 -2.64 -4.97
N SER A 35 3.70 -3.34 -6.06
CA SER A 35 3.71 -2.75 -7.40
C SER A 35 2.71 -1.59 -7.54
N LEU A 36 1.50 -1.74 -6.96
CA LEU A 36 0.53 -0.65 -6.89
C LEU A 36 1.06 0.50 -6.04
N ALA A 37 1.72 0.21 -4.91
CA ALA A 37 2.23 1.22 -3.98
C ALA A 37 3.27 2.12 -4.66
N ASP A 38 4.17 1.50 -5.40
CA ASP A 38 5.19 2.23 -6.16
C ASP A 38 4.59 3.06 -7.29
N THR A 39 3.63 2.48 -8.02
CA THR A 39 2.93 3.18 -9.11
C THR A 39 2.21 4.42 -8.60
N ILE A 40 1.47 4.30 -7.50
CA ILE A 40 0.70 5.41 -6.93
C ILE A 40 1.60 6.44 -6.23
N ALA A 41 2.69 6.01 -5.59
CA ALA A 41 3.67 6.93 -5.03
C ALA A 41 4.35 7.78 -6.12
N GLU A 42 4.57 7.20 -7.31
CA GLU A 42 5.09 7.96 -8.45
C GLU A 42 4.03 8.91 -9.03
N ASP A 43 2.78 8.47 -9.13
CA ASP A 43 1.65 9.31 -9.55
C ASP A 43 1.49 10.54 -8.64
N LEU A 44 1.50 10.34 -7.32
CA LEU A 44 1.47 11.43 -6.32
C LEU A 44 2.56 12.49 -6.60
N ARG A 45 3.78 12.06 -6.92
CA ARG A 45 4.92 12.95 -7.10
C ARG A 45 4.89 13.69 -8.42
N THR A 46 4.50 12.99 -9.48
CA THR A 46 4.51 13.50 -10.85
C THR A 46 3.36 14.45 -11.10
N ASN A 47 2.17 14.17 -10.55
CA ASN A 47 0.99 14.99 -10.74
C ASN A 47 0.81 16.09 -9.70
N ALA A 48 1.58 16.09 -8.61
CA ALA A 48 1.53 17.16 -7.61
C ALA A 48 1.82 18.55 -8.21
N ASP A 49 0.80 19.41 -8.23
CA ASP A 49 0.80 20.74 -8.87
C ASP A 49 0.70 21.90 -7.85
N TYR A 50 0.84 21.60 -6.56
CA TYR A 50 0.95 22.58 -5.49
C TYR A 50 2.37 23.15 -5.37
N VAL A 51 2.47 24.40 -4.92
CA VAL A 51 3.74 25.10 -4.73
C VAL A 51 4.44 24.54 -3.49
N ASN A 52 5.72 24.20 -3.63
CA ASN A 52 6.54 23.75 -2.50
C ASN A 52 7.11 24.96 -1.76
N HIS A 53 6.57 25.28 -0.59
CA HIS A 53 7.15 26.30 0.31
C HIS A 53 8.20 25.68 1.24
N SER A 54 7.82 24.65 2.01
CA SER A 54 8.70 23.90 2.91
C SER A 54 9.03 22.49 2.42
N TYR A 55 8.43 22.06 1.30
CA TYR A 55 8.45 20.67 0.81
C TYR A 55 7.85 19.61 1.76
N ASN A 56 7.30 20.00 2.92
CA ASN A 56 6.74 19.07 3.89
C ASN A 56 5.56 18.27 3.32
N LEU A 57 4.61 18.93 2.65
CA LEU A 57 3.45 18.23 2.06
C LEU A 57 3.89 17.14 1.07
N ARG A 58 4.81 17.48 0.16
CA ARG A 58 5.33 16.53 -0.84
C ARG A 58 6.10 15.38 -0.21
N SER A 59 6.85 15.66 0.85
CA SER A 59 7.67 14.64 1.54
C SER A 59 6.84 13.77 2.49
N SER A 60 5.74 14.30 3.02
CA SER A 60 4.76 13.59 3.85
C SER A 60 3.80 12.71 3.05
N SER A 61 3.85 12.81 1.71
CA SER A 61 2.97 12.06 0.83
C SER A 61 3.67 10.82 0.31
N GLY A 62 3.01 9.67 0.39
CA GLY A 62 3.61 8.39 0.03
C GLY A 62 2.67 7.23 0.22
N THR A 63 3.21 6.02 0.07
CA THR A 63 2.46 4.77 0.22
C THR A 63 3.18 3.81 1.15
N ILE A 64 2.42 2.93 1.79
CA ILE A 64 2.96 1.76 2.50
C ILE A 64 2.20 0.50 2.11
N VAL A 65 2.85 -0.65 2.27
CA VAL A 65 2.21 -1.97 2.33
C VAL A 65 2.49 -2.55 3.70
N PHE A 66 1.46 -3.08 4.34
CA PHE A 66 1.55 -3.66 5.67
C PHE A 66 0.96 -5.06 5.71
N ARG A 67 1.44 -5.84 6.68
CA ARG A 67 0.95 -7.16 7.02
C ARG A 67 1.03 -7.38 8.52
N ASP A 68 -0.10 -7.72 9.12
CA ASP A 68 -0.20 -8.17 10.51
C ASP A 68 0.50 -7.21 11.50
N GLY A 69 0.17 -5.92 11.41
CA GLY A 69 0.76 -4.86 12.25
C GLY A 69 2.13 -4.36 11.81
N LEU A 70 2.73 -4.93 10.77
CA LEU A 70 4.09 -4.58 10.31
C LEU A 70 4.07 -3.91 8.95
N ILE A 71 4.75 -2.79 8.81
CA ILE A 71 5.05 -2.20 7.51
C ILE A 71 6.12 -3.08 6.84
N ILE A 72 5.77 -3.64 5.68
CA ILE A 72 6.65 -4.53 4.90
C ILE A 72 7.20 -3.85 3.65
N HIS A 73 6.64 -2.70 3.26
CA HIS A 73 7.13 -1.85 2.19
C HIS A 73 6.70 -0.41 2.45
N GLU A 74 7.57 0.56 2.14
CA GLU A 74 7.27 1.98 2.20
C GLU A 74 7.83 2.68 0.96
N ASN A 75 7.10 3.67 0.45
CA ASN A 75 7.54 4.51 -0.65
C ASN A 75 7.26 5.98 -0.32
N PHE A 76 8.07 6.53 0.57
CA PHE A 76 8.19 7.96 0.82
C PHE A 76 9.48 8.50 0.20
N LYS A 77 9.53 9.79 -0.09
CA LYS A 77 10.72 10.43 -0.63
C LYS A 77 10.92 11.80 0.00
N LEU A 78 12.11 12.03 0.57
CA LEU A 78 12.51 13.36 1.01
C LEU A 78 12.64 14.27 -0.21
N MET A 79 11.96 15.41 -0.17
CA MET A 79 12.05 16.45 -1.19
C MET A 79 12.52 17.74 -0.53
N GLY A 80 13.56 18.38 -1.07
CA GLY A 80 14.12 19.62 -0.52
C GLY A 80 14.35 19.52 1.00
N ASP A 81 13.87 20.51 1.73
CA ASP A 81 14.00 20.59 3.19
C ASP A 81 12.84 19.91 3.96
N GLY A 82 12.03 19.10 3.28
CA GLY A 82 10.79 18.51 3.80
C GLY A 82 10.94 17.38 4.82
N SER A 83 12.03 17.38 5.60
CA SER A 83 12.36 16.32 6.56
C SER A 83 11.31 16.15 7.66
N GLU A 84 10.73 17.25 8.13
CA GLU A 84 9.64 17.24 9.10
C GLU A 84 8.40 16.56 8.51
N GLY A 85 8.00 16.94 7.29
CA GLY A 85 6.88 16.32 6.60
C GLY A 85 7.10 14.83 6.36
N LEU A 86 8.31 14.41 5.98
CA LEU A 86 8.64 12.99 5.84
C LEU A 86 8.42 12.22 7.16
N ALA A 87 8.94 12.74 8.26
CA ALA A 87 8.78 12.13 9.58
C ALA A 87 7.30 12.04 9.98
N LYS A 88 6.53 13.11 9.71
CA LYS A 88 5.10 13.16 9.98
C LYS A 88 4.31 12.15 9.15
N GLY A 89 4.58 12.05 7.85
CA GLY A 89 3.94 11.07 6.95
C GLY A 89 4.19 9.63 7.39
N LYS A 90 5.44 9.31 7.77
CA LYS A 90 5.78 7.99 8.32
C LYS A 90 5.07 7.70 9.64
N LYS A 91 5.04 8.68 10.54
CA LYS A 91 4.33 8.57 11.83
C LYS A 91 2.84 8.31 11.64
N VAL A 92 2.18 9.06 10.74
CA VAL A 92 0.78 8.85 10.39
C VAL A 92 0.57 7.43 9.85
N ALA A 93 1.47 6.94 9.00
CA ALA A 93 1.39 5.59 8.47
C ALA A 93 1.48 4.54 9.60
N GLU A 94 2.48 4.65 10.48
CA GLU A 94 2.72 3.75 11.62
C GLU A 94 1.53 3.71 12.59
N GLU A 95 0.95 4.86 12.92
CA GLU A 95 -0.18 4.98 13.87
C GLU A 95 -1.48 4.38 13.33
N ASN A 96 -1.62 4.22 12.01
CA ASN A 96 -2.84 3.75 11.35
C ASN A 96 -2.73 2.32 10.81
N VAL A 97 -1.61 1.61 11.02
CA VAL A 97 -1.49 0.21 10.60
C VAL A 97 -2.43 -0.69 11.42
N PRO A 98 -3.34 -1.45 10.79
CA PRO A 98 -4.16 -2.44 11.47
C PRO A 98 -3.31 -3.58 12.07
N PRO A 99 -3.69 -4.14 13.25
CA PRO A 99 -2.91 -5.19 13.92
C PRO A 99 -2.93 -6.53 13.18
N SER A 100 -3.85 -6.73 12.23
CA SER A 100 -4.03 -7.98 11.49
C SER A 100 -4.45 -7.72 10.05
N GLY A 101 -4.07 -8.63 9.15
CA GLY A 101 -4.46 -8.57 7.74
C GLY A 101 -3.37 -7.95 6.86
N ILE A 102 -3.63 -7.92 5.57
CA ILE A 102 -2.71 -7.40 4.56
C ILE A 102 -3.40 -6.24 3.85
N GLY A 103 -2.68 -5.14 3.65
CA GLY A 103 -3.22 -3.99 2.96
C GLY A 103 -2.15 -3.02 2.50
N MET A 104 -2.61 -1.98 1.82
CA MET A 104 -1.81 -0.83 1.43
C MET A 104 -2.46 0.43 2.01
N MET A 105 -1.68 1.47 2.20
CA MET A 105 -2.20 2.79 2.56
C MET A 105 -1.56 3.85 1.68
N LEU A 106 -2.37 4.81 1.25
CA LEU A 106 -1.95 6.05 0.61
C LEU A 106 -2.03 7.15 1.68
N ILE A 107 -0.94 7.90 1.86
CA ILE A 107 -0.82 8.90 2.93
C ILE A 107 -0.53 10.27 2.33
N ALA A 108 -1.17 11.29 2.90
CA ALA A 108 -0.73 12.68 2.89
C ALA A 108 -0.67 13.14 4.35
N GLY A 109 0.53 13.19 4.92
CA GLY A 109 0.72 13.30 6.37
C GLY A 109 0.54 14.69 6.97
N GLU A 110 0.44 15.73 6.16
CA GLU A 110 0.27 17.10 6.65
C GLU A 110 -1.20 17.44 6.94
N ASP A 111 -1.47 18.06 8.09
CA ASP A 111 -2.84 18.41 8.52
C ASP A 111 -3.54 19.38 7.56
N TYR A 112 -2.76 20.17 6.82
CA TYR A 112 -3.25 21.11 5.82
C TYR A 112 -3.39 20.49 4.42
N ALA A 113 -3.13 19.19 4.24
CA ALA A 113 -3.23 18.50 2.95
C ALA A 113 -4.63 18.65 2.35
N SER A 114 -5.68 18.38 3.13
CA SER A 114 -7.07 18.53 2.68
C SER A 114 -7.42 19.97 2.34
N TYR A 115 -6.83 20.94 3.03
CA TYR A 115 -7.04 22.35 2.73
C TYR A 115 -6.39 22.76 1.40
N VAL A 116 -5.15 22.32 1.13
CA VAL A 116 -4.47 22.57 -0.15
C VAL A 116 -5.23 21.94 -1.31
N GLU A 117 -5.73 20.72 -1.12
CA GLU A 117 -6.54 20.04 -2.13
C GLU A 117 -7.85 20.77 -2.40
N ALA A 118 -8.61 21.14 -1.37
CA ALA A 118 -9.94 21.74 -1.52
C ALA A 118 -9.91 23.21 -1.97
N LYS A 119 -8.97 24.01 -1.45
CA LYS A 119 -8.93 25.45 -1.71
C LYS A 119 -8.42 25.77 -3.11
N ASP A 120 -7.38 25.07 -3.53
CA ASP A 120 -6.64 25.38 -4.74
C ASP A 120 -6.91 24.34 -5.85
N ASN A 121 -7.83 23.39 -5.60
CA ASN A 121 -8.17 22.25 -6.47
C ASN A 121 -6.92 21.49 -6.93
N LYS A 122 -5.98 21.31 -6.00
CA LYS A 122 -4.64 20.77 -6.26
C LYS A 122 -4.61 19.27 -6.14
N TRP A 123 -3.72 18.66 -6.91
CA TRP A 123 -3.47 17.24 -6.85
C TRP A 123 -2.65 16.91 -5.60
N VAL A 124 -3.32 16.46 -4.53
CA VAL A 124 -2.66 16.04 -3.28
C VAL A 124 -2.81 14.54 -3.07
N ILE A 125 -4.02 14.03 -2.87
CA ILE A 125 -4.28 12.61 -2.61
C ILE A 125 -5.50 12.08 -3.38
N THR A 126 -6.52 12.90 -3.61
CA THR A 126 -7.77 12.48 -4.23
C THR A 126 -7.56 11.95 -5.64
N GLY A 127 -6.79 12.65 -6.48
CA GLY A 127 -6.51 12.20 -7.84
C GLY A 127 -5.83 10.82 -7.89
N SER A 128 -4.79 10.64 -7.07
CA SER A 128 -4.09 9.37 -6.95
C SER A 128 -4.96 8.25 -6.36
N SER A 129 -5.87 8.59 -5.44
CA SER A 129 -6.86 7.62 -4.92
C SER A 129 -7.83 7.13 -5.99
N MET A 130 -8.26 8.02 -6.90
CA MET A 130 -9.11 7.66 -8.04
C MET A 130 -8.35 6.77 -9.04
N MET A 131 -7.08 7.08 -9.29
CA MET A 131 -6.22 6.23 -10.12
C MET A 131 -6.07 4.83 -9.51
N LEU A 132 -5.81 4.75 -8.20
CA LEU A 132 -5.73 3.47 -7.48
C LEU A 132 -7.03 2.66 -7.61
N ALA A 133 -8.19 3.30 -7.41
CA ALA A 133 -9.48 2.64 -7.58
C ALA A 133 -9.65 2.08 -9.00
N ARG A 134 -9.24 2.82 -10.03
CA ARG A 134 -9.28 2.37 -11.43
C ARG A 134 -8.35 1.20 -11.69
N LEU A 135 -7.13 1.23 -11.15
CA LEU A 135 -6.18 0.11 -11.30
C LEU A 135 -6.73 -1.15 -10.63
N LEU A 136 -7.30 -1.03 -9.43
CA LEU A 136 -7.91 -2.15 -8.73
C LEU A 136 -9.12 -2.73 -9.49
N GLN A 137 -9.97 -1.89 -10.07
CA GLN A 137 -11.09 -2.35 -10.92
C GLN A 137 -10.63 -3.11 -12.16
N GLY A 138 -9.47 -2.76 -12.74
CA GLY A 138 -8.92 -3.48 -13.89
C GLY A 138 -8.31 -4.85 -13.55
N MET A 139 -8.17 -5.17 -12.26
CA MET A 139 -7.60 -6.44 -11.79
C MET A 139 -8.66 -7.50 -11.45
N VAL A 140 -9.94 -7.11 -11.40
CA VAL A 140 -11.10 -7.97 -11.08
C VAL A 140 -11.90 -8.22 -12.34
#